data_AF-A0A2U9CS40-F1
#
_entry.id   AF-A0A2U9CS40-F1
#
_cell.length_a   1.000
_cell.length_b   1.000
_cell.length_c   1.000
_cell.angle_alpha   90.00
_cell.angle_beta   90.00
_cell.angle_gamma   90.00
#
_symmetry.space_group_name_H-M   'P 1'
#
loop_
_entity.id
_entity.type
_entity.pdbx_description
1 polymer ?
#
loop_
_entity_poly.entity_id
_entity_poly.type
_entity_poly.pdbx_seq_one_letter_code
_entity_poly.pdbx_strand_id
1 'polypeptide(L)'
;MMVEYSLQTSLTLTSSPGPASFSGHVTGESAMRKTEDVGSLLLFTFQVHIDGKPLGHLGNLEVEFKWPRVVSNGKWLLYLTDIQIHGASEPRCNPPGNIINTLRLVVTVATAASYGVCSK
;
A
#
# COMPACT_ATOMS: atom_id res chain seq x y z
N MET A 1 -23.57 12.18 -33.05
CA MET A 1 -23.27 13.03 -31.88
C MET A 1 -22.21 12.30 -31.07
N MET A 2 -21.01 12.87 -30.94
CA MET A 2 -19.95 12.35 -30.06
C MET A 2 -20.04 13.11 -28.74
N VAL A 3 -19.94 12.37 -27.63
CA VAL A 3 -19.79 12.95 -26.29
C VAL A 3 -18.39 12.61 -25.81
N GLU A 4 -17.64 13.63 -25.41
CA GLU A 4 -16.30 13.50 -24.85
C GLU A 4 -16.40 13.61 -23.33
N TYR A 5 -15.76 12.67 -22.61
CA TYR A 5 -15.67 12.69 -21.17
C TYR A 5 -14.21 12.90 -20.78
N SER A 6 -13.93 13.98 -20.06
CA SER A 6 -12.63 14.24 -19.47
C SER A 6 -12.70 14.02 -17.96
N LEU A 7 -11.69 13.35 -17.42
CA LEU A 7 -11.52 13.15 -15.99
C LEU A 7 -10.22 13.83 -15.57
N GLN A 8 -10.32 14.82 -14.69
CA GLN A 8 -9.16 15.45 -14.08
C GLN A 8 -8.87 14.77 -12.76
N THR A 9 -7.68 14.19 -12.63
CA THR A 9 -7.29 13.44 -11.44
C THR A 9 -5.91 13.85 -10.98
N SER A 10 -5.70 13.88 -9.67
CA SER A 10 -4.37 14.03 -9.08
C SER A 10 -4.14 13.01 -7.97
N LEU A 11 -2.86 12.71 -7.73
CA LEU A 11 -2.39 11.81 -6.68
C LEU A 11 -1.43 12.57 -5.79
N THR A 12 -1.69 12.60 -4.49
CA THR A 12 -0.85 13.28 -3.51
C THR A 12 -0.43 12.33 -2.39
N LEU A 13 0.82 12.46 -1.95
CA LEU A 13 1.30 11.81 -0.73
C LEU A 13 0.99 12.73 0.45
N THR A 14 -0.02 12.38 1.25
CA THR A 14 -0.49 13.23 2.36
C THR A 14 0.25 12.95 3.67
N SER A 15 0.80 11.75 3.82
CA SER A 15 1.66 11.37 4.92
C SER A 15 2.85 10.58 4.40
N SER A 16 4.02 11.23 4.39
CA SER A 16 5.29 10.53 4.19
C SER A 16 5.76 10.00 5.54
N PRO A 17 6.22 8.74 5.62
CA PRO A 17 6.92 8.30 6.80
C PRO A 17 8.19 9.17 6.96
N GLY A 18 8.52 9.51 8.21
CA GLY A 18 9.78 10.16 8.54
C GLY A 18 10.97 9.21 8.33
N PRO A 19 12.20 9.67 8.62
CA PRO A 19 13.37 8.81 8.54
C PRO A 19 13.21 7.61 9.48
N ALA A 20 13.44 6.41 8.95
CA ALA A 20 13.42 5.18 9.71
C ALA A 20 14.84 4.85 10.18
N SER A 21 15.05 4.80 11.49
CA SER A 21 16.29 4.31 12.07
C SER A 21 16.13 2.84 12.46
N PHE A 22 17.13 2.03 12.15
CA PHE A 22 17.21 0.66 12.63
C PHE A 22 18.08 0.62 13.90
N SER A 23 17.45 0.42 15.06
CA SER A 23 18.13 0.25 16.36
C SER A 23 17.82 -1.09 17.05
N GLY A 24 17.14 -2.00 16.35
CA GLY A 24 16.67 -3.28 16.88
C GLY A 24 17.71 -4.39 16.85
N HIS A 25 17.39 -5.51 17.50
CA HIS A 25 18.16 -6.75 17.39
C HIS A 25 18.01 -7.33 15.98
N VAL A 26 19.12 -7.78 15.38
CA VAL A 26 19.09 -8.35 14.03
C VAL A 26 18.52 -9.77 14.09
N THR A 27 17.27 -9.91 13.66
CA THR A 27 16.59 -11.21 13.53
C THR A 27 16.74 -11.73 12.10
N GLY A 28 17.24 -12.95 11.94
CA GLY A 28 17.31 -13.60 10.63
C GLY A 28 15.91 -13.92 10.07
N GLU A 29 15.77 -13.95 8.74
CA GLU A 29 14.47 -14.14 8.06
C GLU A 29 13.65 -15.33 8.60
N SER A 30 14.28 -16.50 8.79
CA SER A 30 13.59 -17.71 9.27
C SER A 30 13.11 -17.62 10.73
N ALA A 31 13.71 -16.73 11.52
CA ALA A 31 13.37 -16.50 12.91
C ALA A 31 12.29 -15.43 13.09
N MET A 32 12.00 -14.62 12.07
CA MET A 32 10.97 -13.58 12.13
C MET A 32 9.59 -14.18 12.39
N ARG A 33 8.82 -13.56 13.28
CA ARG A 33 7.44 -13.96 13.63
C ARG A 33 6.46 -12.81 13.51
N LYS A 34 6.93 -11.59 13.75
CA LYS A 34 6.13 -10.37 13.75
C LYS A 34 6.73 -9.32 12.83
N THR A 35 5.93 -8.35 12.42
CA THR A 35 6.39 -7.25 11.54
C THR A 35 7.49 -6.40 12.17
N GLU A 36 7.51 -6.27 13.50
CA GLU A 36 8.56 -5.57 14.25
C GLU A 36 9.94 -6.25 14.16
N ASP A 37 10.00 -7.55 13.84
CA ASP A 37 11.27 -8.26 13.62
C ASP A 37 11.95 -7.85 12.30
N VAL A 38 11.18 -7.27 11.36
CA VAL A 38 11.69 -6.75 10.08
C VAL A 38 12.26 -5.34 10.26
N GLY A 39 11.56 -4.50 11.04
CA GLY A 39 11.95 -3.13 11.31
C GLY A 39 10.78 -2.22 11.66
N SER A 40 11.04 -0.92 11.63
CA SER A 40 10.05 0.12 11.94
C SER A 40 8.92 0.15 10.90
N LEU A 41 7.68 0.33 11.37
CA LEU A 41 6.52 0.51 10.50
C LEU A 41 6.61 1.84 9.76
N LEU A 42 6.45 1.80 8.44
CA LEU A 42 6.34 2.98 7.59
C LEU A 42 4.97 3.01 6.93
N LEU A 43 4.21 4.06 7.23
CA LEU A 43 2.88 4.27 6.66
C LEU A 43 2.97 5.31 5.53
N PHE A 44 2.58 4.92 4.33
CA PHE A 44 2.45 5.81 3.19
C PHE A 44 0.97 6.03 2.91
N THR A 45 0.51 7.26 3.07
CA THR A 45 -0.89 7.61 2.80
C THR A 45 -0.97 8.41 1.51
N PHE A 46 -1.60 7.81 0.51
CA PHE A 46 -1.87 8.45 -0.77
C PHE A 46 -3.33 8.87 -0.85
N GLN A 47 -3.57 10.05 -1.40
CA GLN A 47 -4.91 10.54 -1.66
C GLN A 47 -5.08 10.76 -3.17
N VAL A 48 -6.11 10.12 -3.72
CA VAL A 48 -6.54 10.34 -5.10
C VAL A 48 -7.63 11.40 -5.08
N HIS A 49 -7.41 12.48 -5.82
CA HIS A 49 -8.43 13.50 -6.06
C HIS A 49 -8.99 13.33 -7.46
N ILE A 50 -10.31 13.41 -7.58
CA ILE A 50 -11.03 13.42 -8.84
C ILE A 50 -11.82 14.73 -8.87
N ASP A 51 -11.45 15.61 -9.80
CA ASP A 51 -12.15 16.86 -10.03
C ASP A 51 -13.41 16.59 -10.86
N GLY A 52 -14.55 17.04 -10.37
CA GLY A 52 -15.83 16.88 -11.04
C GLY A 52 -16.53 15.55 -10.73
N LYS A 53 -17.28 15.02 -11.70
CA LYS A 53 -18.09 13.80 -11.51
C LYS A 53 -17.25 12.55 -11.82
N PRO A 54 -17.25 11.54 -10.95
CA PRO A 54 -16.65 10.24 -11.26
C PRO A 54 -17.28 9.61 -12.52
N LEU A 55 -16.52 8.75 -13.21
CA LEU A 55 -16.97 8.07 -14.42
C LEU A 55 -18.18 7.14 -14.20
N GLY A 56 -18.43 6.70 -12.96
CA GLY A 56 -19.50 5.75 -12.66
C GLY A 56 -19.31 4.46 -13.46
N HIS A 57 -20.35 4.03 -14.19
CA HIS A 57 -20.27 2.84 -15.04
C HIS A 57 -19.54 3.06 -16.38
N LEU A 58 -19.08 4.28 -16.67
CA LEU A 58 -18.41 4.60 -17.94
C LEU A 58 -16.96 4.10 -17.98
N GLY A 59 -16.36 3.81 -16.82
CA GLY A 59 -15.01 3.29 -16.73
C GLY A 59 -14.46 3.27 -15.31
N ASN A 60 -13.30 2.64 -15.15
CA ASN A 60 -12.59 2.54 -13.88
C ASN A 60 -11.35 3.42 -13.89
N LEU A 61 -11.02 3.99 -12.74
CA LEU A 61 -9.74 4.64 -12.50
C LEU A 61 -8.81 3.64 -11.80
N GLU A 62 -7.62 3.43 -12.36
CA GLU A 62 -6.60 2.57 -11.80
C GLU A 62 -5.36 3.40 -11.43
N VAL A 63 -4.71 3.04 -10.31
CA VAL A 63 -3.48 3.67 -9.85
C VAL A 63 -2.42 2.58 -9.68
N GLU A 64 -1.31 2.73 -10.38
CA GLU A 64 -0.19 1.81 -10.34
C GLU A 64 0.94 2.35 -9.44
N PHE A 65 1.43 1.51 -8.53
CA PHE A 65 2.57 1.82 -7.67
C PHE A 65 3.73 0.88 -7.94
N LYS A 66 4.90 1.46 -8.25
CA LYS A 66 6.17 0.72 -8.27
C LYS A 66 6.72 0.66 -6.85
N TRP A 67 6.54 -0.48 -6.20
CA TRP A 67 6.95 -0.67 -4.81
C TRP A 67 8.41 -1.11 -4.67
N PRO A 68 9.27 -0.37 -3.95
CA PRO A 68 10.70 -0.68 -3.86
C PRO A 68 10.97 -1.76 -2.79
N ARG A 69 10.72 -3.01 -3.14
CA ARG A 69 10.88 -4.16 -2.23
C ARG A 69 12.34 -4.49 -1.91
N VAL A 70 13.21 -4.39 -2.91
CA VAL A 70 14.63 -4.78 -2.82
C VAL A 70 15.52 -3.66 -3.37
N VAL A 71 16.71 -3.53 -2.79
CA VAL A 71 17.78 -2.70 -3.35
C VAL A 71 18.61 -3.49 -4.36
N SER A 72 19.47 -2.80 -5.11
CA SER A 72 20.30 -3.36 -6.19
C SER A 72 21.22 -4.52 -5.78
N ASN A 73 21.55 -4.65 -4.48
CA ASN A 73 22.36 -5.74 -3.95
C ASN A 73 21.53 -6.95 -3.47
N GLY A 74 20.23 -6.98 -3.76
CA GLY A 74 19.33 -8.08 -3.39
C GLY A 74 18.85 -8.07 -1.95
N LYS A 75 19.28 -7.11 -1.12
CA LYS A 75 18.74 -6.93 0.24
C LYS A 75 17.35 -6.32 0.19
N TRP A 76 16.52 -6.66 1.18
CA TRP A 76 15.21 -6.04 1.33
C TRP A 76 15.32 -4.58 1.73
N LEU A 77 14.42 -3.76 1.17
CA LEU A 77 14.28 -2.35 1.54
C LEU A 77 12.95 -2.15 2.28
N LEU A 78 11.83 -2.40 1.61
CA LEU A 78 10.50 -2.28 2.19
C LEU A 78 9.74 -3.60 2.11
N TYR A 79 9.34 -4.11 3.26
CA TYR A 79 8.44 -5.25 3.37
C TYR A 79 6.98 -4.75 3.40
N LEU A 80 6.20 -5.11 2.38
CA LEU A 80 4.81 -4.69 2.27
C LEU A 80 3.94 -5.55 3.19
N THR A 81 3.42 -4.95 4.26
CA THR A 81 2.63 -5.65 5.28
C THR A 81 1.15 -5.71 4.92
N ASP A 82 0.59 -4.59 4.46
CA ASP A 82 -0.84 -4.43 4.20
C ASP A 82 -1.07 -3.31 3.17
N ILE A 83 -2.23 -3.34 2.50
CA ILE A 83 -2.71 -2.27 1.63
C ILE A 83 -4.16 -1.99 1.99
N GLN A 84 -4.47 -0.73 2.30
CA GLN A 84 -5.82 -0.30 2.65
C GLN A 84 -6.30 0.73 1.63
N ILE A 85 -7.53 0.54 1.15
CA ILE A 85 -8.19 1.45 0.21
C ILE A 85 -9.48 1.94 0.83
N HIS A 86 -9.64 3.26 0.86
CA HIS A 86 -10.82 3.93 1.39
C HIS A 86 -11.45 4.82 0.32
N GLY A 87 -12.78 4.95 0.34
CA GLY A 87 -13.51 5.86 -0.55
C GLY A 87 -13.69 5.37 -1.99
N ALA A 88 -13.20 4.18 -2.34
CA ALA A 88 -13.49 3.56 -3.64
C ALA A 88 -14.82 2.81 -3.59
N SER A 89 -15.63 2.93 -4.65
CA SER A 89 -16.91 2.21 -4.78
C SER A 89 -16.71 0.69 -4.93
N GLU A 90 -15.64 0.29 -5.61
CA GLU A 90 -15.24 -1.09 -5.78
C GLU A 90 -13.72 -1.20 -5.59
N PRO A 91 -13.23 -1.26 -4.33
CA PRO A 91 -11.80 -1.33 -4.07
C PRO A 91 -11.26 -2.68 -4.55
N ARG A 92 -10.38 -2.65 -5.55
CA ARG A 92 -9.63 -3.81 -6.01
C ARG A 92 -8.14 -3.51 -5.97
N CYS A 93 -7.38 -4.31 -5.23
CA CYS A 93 -5.92 -4.25 -5.21
C CYS A 93 -5.37 -5.66 -5.14
N ASN A 94 -4.75 -6.11 -6.22
CA ASN A 94 -4.07 -7.40 -6.27
C ASN A 94 -2.71 -7.23 -6.93
N PRO A 95 -1.67 -6.85 -6.17
CA PRO A 95 -0.36 -6.65 -6.75
C PRO A 95 0.18 -7.98 -7.29
N PRO A 96 0.84 -7.96 -8.46
CA PRO A 96 1.40 -9.16 -9.05
C PRO A 96 2.43 -9.80 -8.12
N GLY A 97 2.49 -11.14 -8.13
CA GLY A 97 3.49 -11.89 -7.36
C GLY A 97 3.19 -12.07 -5.88
N ASN A 98 1.98 -11.73 -5.42
CA ASN A 98 1.52 -11.94 -4.04
C ASN A 98 2.51 -11.37 -3.00
N ILE A 99 2.95 -10.13 -3.22
CA ILE A 99 4.03 -9.49 -2.45
C ILE A 99 3.62 -9.02 -1.04
N ILE A 100 2.32 -9.06 -0.72
CA ILE A 100 1.78 -8.64 0.57
C ILE A 100 2.05 -9.72 1.60
N ASN A 101 2.69 -9.35 2.70
CA ASN A 101 3.00 -10.19 3.85
C ASN A 101 3.49 -11.61 3.48
N THR A 102 4.43 -11.70 2.55
CA THR A 102 4.95 -12.98 2.01
C THR A 102 5.43 -13.98 3.07
N LEU A 103 5.99 -13.51 4.19
CA LEU A 103 6.45 -14.34 5.31
C LEU A 103 5.35 -14.69 6.32
N ARG A 104 4.12 -14.19 6.12
CA ARG A 104 2.97 -14.40 7.00
C ARG A 104 3.26 -14.00 8.45
N LEU A 105 3.92 -12.86 8.62
CA LEU A 105 4.24 -12.31 9.92
C LEU A 105 2.97 -11.79 10.59
N VAL A 106 2.94 -11.91 11.92
CA VAL A 106 1.88 -11.29 12.73
C VAL A 106 2.07 -9.78 12.67
N VAL A 107 1.04 -9.07 12.18
CA VAL A 107 1.06 -7.62 12.10
C VAL A 107 0.74 -7.06 13.49
N THR A 108 1.74 -6.50 14.15
CA THR A 108 1.56 -5.79 15.42
C THR A 108 1.12 -4.35 15.13
N VAL A 109 -0.14 -4.19 14.72
CA VAL A 109 -0.75 -2.85 14.61
C VAL A 109 -1.01 -2.33 16.02
N ALA A 110 -0.43 -1.18 16.38
CA ALA A 110 -1.03 -0.32 17.40
C ALA A 110 -2.39 0.12 16.84
N THR A 111 -3.43 -0.54 17.33
CA THR A 111 -4.82 -0.48 16.87
C THR A 111 -5.28 0.84 16.24
N ALA A 112 -5.72 0.74 14.99
CA ALA A 112 -6.90 1.45 14.50
C ALA A 112 -7.63 0.53 13.50
N ALA A 113 -8.26 -0.54 14.01
CA ALA A 113 -9.07 -1.44 13.19
C ALA A 113 -10.54 -0.99 13.21
N SER A 114 -10.92 -0.25 12.18
CA SER A 114 -12.00 -0.61 11.25
C SER A 114 -11.58 0.10 9.95
N TYR A 115 -11.36 -0.55 8.81
CA TYR A 115 -12.34 -1.10 7.88
C TYR A 115 -11.62 -1.81 6.71
N GLY A 116 -12.25 -2.83 6.13
CA GLY A 116 -12.04 -3.27 4.74
C GLY A 116 -10.70 -3.92 4.39
N VAL A 117 -10.52 -5.19 4.77
CA VAL A 117 -9.43 -6.03 4.25
C VAL A 117 -9.75 -6.41 2.80
N CYS A 118 -8.83 -6.13 1.86
CA CYS A 118 -8.92 -6.65 0.49
C CYS A 118 -8.94 -8.20 0.55
N SER A 119 -10.10 -8.79 0.27
CA SER A 119 -10.26 -10.24 0.10
C SER A 119 -10.55 -10.56 -1.36
N LYS A 120 -10.12 -11.75 -1.78
CA LYS A 120 -10.18 -12.30 -3.15
C LYS A 120 -11.47 -12.03 -3.92
#